data_AF-A0A0D6EG65-F1
#
_entry.id   AF-A0A0D6EG65-F1
#
_cell.length_a   1.000
_cell.length_b   1.000
_cell.length_c   1.000
_cell.angle_alpha   90.00
_cell.angle_beta   90.00
_cell.angle_gamma   90.00
#
_symmetry.space_group_name_H-M   'P 1'
#
loop_
_entity.id
_entity.type
_entity.pdbx_description
1 polymer ?
#
loop_
_entity_poly.entity_id
_entity_poly.type
_entity_poly.pdbx_seq_one_letter_code
_entity_poly.pdbx_strand_id
1 'polypeptide(L)'
;MATVASFSFAVVEPELPSPAKLSPPTTPASIEFVPRFEFDFNEPASPQADHGAKPEEEDPRMRGTIGSVRGGVILGIACCAQLLDNVFMNSVNIALPTIQRELDISTGNLQWLVSAYTLTFGGFLLLAGVCSDRYGKRVTFVTGMLWLAGWSLGVSFAQSEITLIIFRALQGLGAAATVPSAIGALSSYFVGRDSHRAMSCFGAAGAIGFVVGLVLGGLLTGTIGWRWVFRITSPVIAVLGILAIFFFPPDKPREGDRKPALDLAGAALGTS
;
A
#
# COMPACT_ATOMS: atom_id res chain seq x y z
N MET A 1 40.66 -17.59 22.22
CA MET A 1 39.61 -18.42 21.59
C MET A 1 38.41 -17.53 21.30
N ALA A 2 38.26 -17.08 20.05
CA ALA A 2 37.02 -16.66 19.36
C ALA A 2 37.44 -15.94 18.06
N THR A 3 37.43 -16.71 16.98
CA THR A 3 37.80 -16.31 15.62
C THR A 3 36.70 -15.42 15.03
N VAL A 4 37.08 -14.22 14.56
CA VAL A 4 36.21 -13.32 13.79
C VAL A 4 36.13 -13.86 12.36
N ALA A 5 34.96 -14.36 11.95
CA ALA A 5 34.70 -14.78 10.58
C ALA A 5 34.46 -13.56 9.69
N SER A 6 35.50 -13.16 8.95
CA SER A 6 35.46 -12.14 7.91
C SER A 6 34.77 -12.73 6.68
N PHE A 7 33.52 -12.35 6.41
CA PHE A 7 32.83 -12.71 5.16
C PHE A 7 33.28 -11.76 4.04
N SER A 8 34.22 -12.22 3.23
CA SER A 8 34.62 -11.60 1.96
C SER A 8 33.59 -11.96 0.89
N PHE A 9 32.87 -10.96 0.37
CA PHE A 9 31.99 -11.15 -0.78
C PHE A 9 32.85 -11.30 -2.05
N ALA A 10 33.02 -12.54 -2.53
CA ALA A 10 33.63 -12.79 -3.83
C ALA A 10 32.63 -12.38 -4.91
N VAL A 11 32.98 -11.33 -5.66
CA VAL A 11 32.32 -10.98 -6.92
C VAL A 11 32.58 -12.13 -7.88
N VAL A 12 31.52 -12.84 -8.27
CA VAL A 12 31.59 -13.84 -9.34
C VAL A 12 31.59 -13.08 -10.66
N GLU A 13 32.76 -12.91 -11.25
CA GLU A 13 32.94 -12.40 -12.61
C GLU A 13 32.39 -13.44 -13.60
N PRO A 14 31.45 -13.09 -14.50
CA PRO A 14 31.00 -14.02 -15.52
C PRO A 14 32.10 -14.22 -16.57
N GLU A 15 32.64 -15.44 -16.70
CA GLU A 15 33.53 -15.81 -17.79
C GLU A 15 32.83 -15.62 -19.14
N LEU A 16 33.31 -14.66 -19.93
CA LEU A 16 32.91 -14.51 -21.33
C LEU A 16 33.50 -15.66 -22.17
N PRO A 17 32.68 -16.42 -22.93
CA PRO A 17 33.20 -17.44 -23.83
C PRO A 17 34.03 -16.81 -24.96
N SER A 18 35.19 -17.43 -25.24
CA SER A 18 36.17 -17.04 -26.26
C SER A 18 35.55 -16.88 -27.67
N PRO A 19 35.95 -15.87 -28.47
CA PRO A 19 35.25 -15.43 -29.69
C PRO A 19 35.42 -16.33 -30.93
N ALA A 20 35.80 -17.60 -30.78
CA ALA A 20 36.27 -18.43 -31.90
C ALA A 20 35.29 -19.50 -32.42
N LYS A 21 34.02 -19.53 -31.97
CA LYS A 21 33.03 -20.55 -32.42
C LYS A 21 31.62 -20.02 -32.63
N LEU A 22 31.45 -19.02 -33.50
CA LEU A 22 30.15 -18.69 -34.08
C LEU A 22 30.21 -18.97 -35.58
N SER A 23 29.73 -20.14 -35.98
CA SER A 23 29.32 -20.40 -37.36
C SER A 23 28.20 -19.42 -37.74
N PRO A 24 28.20 -18.83 -38.95
CA PRO A 24 27.16 -17.89 -39.34
C PRO A 24 25.79 -18.59 -39.36
N PRO A 25 24.75 -17.99 -38.75
CA PRO A 25 23.41 -18.56 -38.82
C PRO A 25 22.90 -18.49 -40.27
N THR A 26 22.53 -19.65 -40.79
CA THR A 26 21.92 -19.87 -42.10
C THR A 26 20.60 -19.10 -42.18
N THR A 27 20.47 -18.18 -43.13
CA THR A 27 19.24 -17.45 -43.43
C THR A 27 18.14 -18.40 -43.90
N PRO A 28 16.98 -18.51 -43.22
CA PRO A 28 15.76 -18.93 -43.89
C PRO A 28 15.08 -17.71 -44.52
N ALA A 29 14.54 -17.94 -45.70
CA ALA A 29 13.82 -16.98 -46.52
C ALA A 29 12.54 -16.43 -45.86
N SER A 30 12.22 -15.18 -46.23
CA SER A 30 10.89 -14.54 -46.28
C SER A 30 10.01 -14.54 -45.01
N ILE A 31 10.02 -13.41 -44.29
CA ILE A 31 8.79 -12.81 -43.75
C ILE A 31 8.79 -11.32 -44.12
N GLU A 32 7.86 -10.96 -45.01
CA GLU A 32 7.52 -9.60 -45.41
C GLU A 32 6.74 -8.86 -44.31
N PHE A 33 6.82 -7.53 -44.41
CA PHE A 33 5.90 -6.51 -43.88
C PHE A 33 6.02 -6.12 -42.39
N VAL A 34 6.97 -5.22 -42.11
CA VAL A 34 6.84 -4.23 -41.04
C VAL A 34 6.33 -2.94 -41.68
N PRO A 35 5.09 -2.48 -41.44
CA PRO A 35 4.69 -1.17 -41.89
C PRO A 35 5.55 -0.12 -41.17
N ARG A 36 6.30 0.65 -41.95
CA ARG A 36 7.06 1.79 -41.45
C ARG A 36 6.07 2.88 -41.08
N PHE A 37 5.84 3.07 -39.79
CA PHE A 37 5.04 4.18 -39.29
C PHE A 37 5.88 5.46 -39.42
N GLU A 38 5.80 6.14 -40.56
CA GLU A 38 6.29 7.50 -40.71
C GLU A 38 5.29 8.44 -40.03
N PHE A 39 5.67 8.95 -38.86
CA PHE A 39 4.96 10.07 -38.24
C PHE A 39 5.30 11.33 -39.01
N ASP A 40 4.39 11.76 -39.90
CA ASP A 40 4.45 13.07 -40.53
C ASP A 40 3.96 14.12 -39.52
N PHE A 41 4.89 14.93 -39.00
CA PHE A 41 4.59 15.99 -38.04
C PHE A 41 3.93 17.23 -38.67
N ASN A 42 3.69 17.23 -39.98
CA ASN A 42 3.21 18.41 -40.70
C ASN A 42 1.79 18.26 -41.29
N GLU A 43 1.05 17.22 -40.89
CA GLU A 43 -0.37 17.09 -41.27
C GLU A 43 -1.24 18.00 -40.39
N PRO A 44 -1.94 19.02 -40.93
CA PRO A 44 -2.86 19.81 -40.14
C PRO A 44 -4.03 18.93 -39.70
N ALA A 45 -4.25 18.87 -38.38
CA ALA A 45 -5.29 18.07 -37.76
C ALA A 45 -6.63 18.22 -38.49
N SER A 46 -7.14 17.11 -39.02
CA SER A 46 -8.46 17.06 -39.65
C SER A 46 -9.53 17.47 -38.63
N PRO A 47 -10.59 18.20 -39.04
CA PRO A 47 -11.62 18.67 -38.12
C PRO A 47 -12.44 17.47 -37.65
N GLN A 48 -12.12 16.97 -36.46
CA GLN A 48 -12.85 15.88 -35.85
C GLN A 48 -14.26 16.36 -35.49
N ALA A 49 -15.25 15.63 -36.00
CA ALA A 49 -16.67 15.90 -35.89
C ALA A 49 -17.09 16.22 -34.44
N ASP A 50 -17.79 17.33 -34.33
CA ASP A 50 -18.64 17.75 -33.23
C ASP A 50 -19.44 16.56 -32.67
N HIS A 51 -19.02 16.06 -31.51
CA HIS A 51 -19.90 15.38 -30.58
C HIS A 51 -20.02 16.32 -29.39
N GLY A 52 -21.06 17.16 -29.43
CA GLY A 52 -21.50 18.05 -28.38
C GLY A 52 -21.96 17.32 -27.11
N ALA A 53 -21.05 16.58 -26.47
CA ALA A 53 -21.05 16.47 -25.04
C ALA A 53 -20.36 17.73 -24.53
N LYS A 54 -21.16 18.71 -24.06
CA LYS A 54 -20.63 19.77 -23.19
C LYS A 54 -19.73 19.08 -22.15
N PRO A 55 -18.47 19.50 -21.95
CA PRO A 55 -17.76 19.06 -20.77
C PRO A 55 -18.66 19.41 -19.60
N GLU A 56 -19.14 18.41 -18.87
CA GLU A 56 -19.77 18.64 -17.57
C GLU A 56 -18.80 19.53 -16.83
N GLU A 57 -19.22 20.78 -16.63
CA GLU A 57 -18.46 21.81 -15.96
C GLU A 57 -18.43 21.41 -14.49
N GLU A 58 -17.59 20.44 -14.19
CA GLU A 58 -17.35 19.91 -12.86
C GLU A 58 -16.71 21.07 -12.08
N ASP A 59 -17.52 21.69 -11.22
CA ASP A 59 -17.24 22.95 -10.53
C ASP A 59 -15.77 23.09 -10.12
N PRO A 60 -15.03 24.08 -10.66
CA PRO A 60 -13.62 24.35 -10.32
C PRO A 60 -13.38 24.52 -8.80
N ARG A 61 -14.43 24.81 -8.02
CA ARG A 61 -14.40 24.93 -6.56
C ARG A 61 -14.37 23.59 -5.82
N MET A 62 -14.55 22.46 -6.50
CA MET A 62 -14.47 21.12 -5.91
C MET A 62 -13.04 20.54 -5.94
N ARG A 63 -12.10 21.21 -6.61
CA ARG A 63 -10.68 20.82 -6.70
C ARG A 63 -9.90 21.39 -5.52
N GLY A 64 -9.36 20.51 -4.67
CA GLY A 64 -8.58 20.91 -3.50
C GLY A 64 -7.17 21.34 -3.86
N THR A 65 -6.84 22.61 -3.66
CA THR A 65 -5.44 23.06 -3.61
C THR A 65 -4.85 22.75 -2.24
N ILE A 66 -3.55 22.39 -2.16
CA ILE A 66 -2.85 22.16 -0.87
C ILE A 66 -2.98 23.38 0.07
N GLY A 67 -3.09 24.58 -0.50
CA GLY A 67 -3.27 25.84 0.26
C GLY A 67 -4.64 26.04 0.90
N SER A 68 -5.63 25.17 0.63
CA SER A 68 -6.93 25.23 1.29
C SER A 68 -6.89 24.50 2.63
N VAL A 69 -7.51 25.08 3.68
CA VAL A 69 -7.61 24.47 5.02
C VAL A 69 -8.12 23.02 4.95
N ARG A 70 -9.07 22.74 4.04
CA ARG A 70 -9.64 21.40 3.84
C ARG A 70 -8.65 20.43 3.20
N GLY A 71 -7.84 20.88 2.25
CA GLY A 71 -6.80 20.07 1.62
C GLY A 71 -5.64 19.77 2.56
N GLY A 72 -5.20 20.77 3.33
CA GLY A 72 -4.18 20.58 4.37
C GLY A 72 -4.62 19.56 5.43
N VAL A 73 -5.88 19.58 5.84
CA VAL A 73 -6.43 18.61 6.81
C VAL A 73 -6.49 17.20 6.25
N ILE A 74 -6.98 17.01 5.01
CA ILE A 74 -7.05 15.67 4.38
C ILE A 74 -5.64 15.10 4.19
N LEU A 75 -4.71 15.92 3.68
CA LEU A 75 -3.30 15.52 3.55
C LEU A 75 -2.69 15.18 4.90
N GLY A 76 -2.93 16.02 5.92
CA GLY A 76 -2.44 15.80 7.28
C GLY A 76 -2.92 14.48 7.86
N ILE A 77 -4.20 14.15 7.70
CA ILE A 77 -4.77 12.88 8.20
C ILE A 77 -4.19 11.68 7.45
N ALA A 78 -4.08 11.76 6.13
CA ALA A 78 -3.51 10.67 5.35
C ALA A 78 -2.02 10.45 5.67
N CYS A 79 -1.26 11.52 5.83
CA CYS A 79 0.14 11.46 6.27
C CYS A 79 0.24 10.90 7.70
N CYS A 80 -0.61 11.33 8.63
CA CYS A 80 -0.66 10.77 9.98
C CYS A 80 -1.02 9.29 9.99
N ALA A 81 -1.96 8.87 9.15
CA ALA A 81 -2.35 7.47 9.01
C ALA A 81 -1.21 6.62 8.48
N GLN A 82 -0.57 7.07 7.39
CA GLN A 82 0.59 6.39 6.81
C GLN A 82 1.77 6.31 7.78
N LEU A 83 2.01 7.39 8.53
CA LEU A 83 3.03 7.41 9.57
C LEU A 83 2.71 6.37 10.65
N LEU A 84 1.48 6.38 11.16
CA LEU A 84 1.07 5.48 12.24
C LEU A 84 1.05 4.00 11.82
N ASP A 85 0.57 3.70 10.61
CA ASP A 85 0.60 2.34 10.05
C ASP A 85 2.05 1.83 9.95
N ASN A 86 2.98 2.68 9.49
CA ASN A 86 4.39 2.32 9.43
C ASN A 86 5.05 2.22 10.82
N VAL A 87 4.69 3.09 11.76
CA VAL A 87 5.15 2.99 13.15
C VAL A 87 4.73 1.65 13.73
N PHE A 88 3.46 1.28 13.55
CA PHE A 88 2.91 0.04 14.03
C PHE A 88 3.64 -1.18 13.46
N MET A 89 3.72 -1.28 12.13
CA MET A 89 4.34 -2.41 11.45
C MET A 89 5.80 -2.62 11.88
N ASN A 90 6.57 -1.54 12.01
CA ASN A 90 7.98 -1.64 12.38
C ASN A 90 8.19 -1.89 13.87
N SER A 91 7.36 -1.28 14.73
CA SER A 91 7.41 -1.56 16.17
C SER A 91 7.19 -3.04 16.44
N VAL A 92 6.27 -3.63 15.68
CA VAL A 92 5.94 -5.04 15.73
C VAL A 92 7.07 -5.94 15.23
N ASN A 93 7.74 -5.57 14.13
CA ASN A 93 8.88 -6.34 13.61
C ASN A 93 10.04 -6.42 14.61
N ILE A 94 10.30 -5.34 15.34
CA ILE A 94 11.30 -5.35 16.43
C ILE A 94 10.84 -6.15 17.64
N ALA A 95 9.53 -6.22 17.89
CA ALA A 95 9.00 -7.00 18.98
C ALA A 95 9.06 -8.52 18.72
N LEU A 96 9.17 -8.96 17.46
CA LEU A 96 9.14 -10.38 17.06
C LEU A 96 10.09 -11.28 17.86
N PRO A 97 11.38 -10.95 18.06
CA PRO A 97 12.28 -11.82 18.81
C PRO A 97 11.88 -11.95 20.28
N THR A 98 11.25 -10.92 20.85
CA THR A 98 10.77 -10.94 22.24
C THR A 98 9.47 -11.74 22.35
N ILE A 99 8.55 -11.60 21.38
CA ILE A 99 7.36 -12.43 21.25
C ILE A 99 7.76 -13.91 21.15
N GLN A 100 8.79 -14.22 20.36
CA GLN A 100 9.32 -15.57 20.20
C GLN A 100 9.78 -16.16 21.54
N ARG A 101 10.57 -15.40 22.31
CA ARG A 101 11.10 -15.86 23.61
C ARG A 101 10.03 -16.00 24.69
N GLU A 102 9.06 -15.10 24.73
CA GLU A 102 7.99 -15.12 25.76
C GLU A 102 6.96 -16.22 25.53
N LEU A 103 6.67 -16.57 24.27
CA LEU A 103 5.64 -17.55 23.90
C LEU A 103 6.22 -18.88 23.41
N ASP A 104 7.55 -19.04 23.49
CA ASP A 104 8.31 -20.21 23.03
C ASP A 104 7.94 -20.65 21.60
N ILE A 105 7.83 -19.65 20.70
CA ILE A 105 7.39 -19.88 19.31
C ILE A 105 8.55 -20.44 18.48
N SER A 106 8.26 -21.47 17.68
CA SER A 106 9.24 -22.00 16.74
C SER A 106 9.65 -20.97 15.68
N THR A 107 10.89 -21.00 15.20
CA THR A 107 11.38 -20.06 14.17
C THR A 107 10.53 -20.11 12.89
N GLY A 108 10.01 -21.29 12.52
CA GLY A 108 9.10 -21.45 11.38
C GLY A 108 7.78 -20.71 11.58
N ASN A 109 7.17 -20.79 12.77
CA ASN A 109 5.93 -20.10 13.09
C ASN A 109 6.13 -18.58 13.24
N LEU A 110 7.32 -18.12 13.62
CA LEU A 110 7.65 -16.70 13.64
C LEU A 110 7.68 -16.11 12.23
N GLN A 111 8.25 -16.83 11.25
CA GLN A 111 8.22 -16.44 9.84
C GLN A 111 6.77 -16.37 9.33
N TRP A 112 5.93 -17.34 9.70
CA TRP A 112 4.50 -17.33 9.38
C TRP A 112 3.77 -16.10 9.92
N LEU A 113 4.20 -15.54 11.05
CA LEU A 113 3.59 -14.34 11.62
C LEU A 113 3.71 -13.12 10.69
N VAL A 114 4.86 -12.98 10.02
CA VAL A 114 5.11 -11.92 9.04
C VAL A 114 4.46 -12.28 7.70
N SER A 115 4.64 -13.51 7.25
CA SER A 115 4.11 -13.98 5.96
C SER A 115 2.59 -13.96 5.91
N ALA A 116 1.88 -14.33 6.98
CA ALA A 116 0.41 -14.35 7.01
C ALA A 116 -0.18 -12.94 6.86
N TYR A 117 0.46 -11.93 7.48
CA TYR A 117 0.10 -10.54 7.28
C TYR A 117 0.32 -10.11 5.82
N THR A 118 1.50 -10.38 5.25
CA THR A 118 1.82 -9.97 3.88
C THR A 118 0.94 -10.68 2.84
N LEU A 119 0.65 -11.97 3.05
CA LEU A 119 -0.18 -12.78 2.16
C LEU A 119 -1.61 -12.25 2.12
N THR A 120 -2.19 -11.96 3.28
CA THR A 120 -3.54 -11.39 3.35
C THR A 120 -3.57 -9.96 2.86
N PHE A 121 -2.59 -9.15 3.23
CA PHE A 121 -2.45 -7.78 2.73
C PHE A 121 -2.39 -7.75 1.19
N GLY A 122 -1.49 -8.52 0.58
CA GLY A 122 -1.34 -8.58 -0.87
C GLY A 122 -2.54 -9.21 -1.59
N GLY A 123 -3.05 -10.34 -1.06
CA GLY A 123 -4.17 -11.06 -1.67
C GLY A 123 -5.50 -10.29 -1.64
N PHE A 124 -5.71 -9.48 -0.60
CA PHE A 124 -6.91 -8.65 -0.48
C PHE A 124 -6.73 -7.23 -1.02
N LEU A 125 -5.51 -6.82 -1.42
CA LEU A 125 -5.24 -5.45 -1.89
C LEU A 125 -6.10 -5.07 -3.10
N LEU A 126 -6.19 -5.97 -4.09
CA LEU A 126 -7.01 -5.75 -5.30
C LEU A 126 -8.50 -5.69 -4.97
N LEU A 127 -8.96 -6.62 -4.13
CA LEU A 127 -10.37 -6.68 -3.70
C LEU A 127 -10.75 -5.42 -2.91
N ALA A 128 -9.87 -4.97 -2.03
CA ALA A 128 -10.04 -3.78 -1.23
C ALA A 128 -10.02 -2.49 -2.08
N GLY A 129 -9.22 -2.43 -3.15
CA GLY A 129 -9.27 -1.35 -4.13
C GLY A 129 -10.64 -1.24 -4.80
N VAL A 130 -11.17 -2.36 -5.32
CA VAL A 130 -12.51 -2.41 -5.93
C VAL A 130 -13.60 -2.04 -4.92
N CYS A 131 -13.49 -2.53 -3.67
CA CYS A 131 -14.39 -2.14 -2.59
C CYS A 131 -14.30 -0.65 -2.28
N SER A 132 -13.10 -0.06 -2.26
CA SER A 132 -12.90 1.38 -2.06
C SER A 132 -13.55 2.22 -3.15
N ASP A 133 -13.46 1.78 -4.40
CA ASP A 133 -14.07 2.48 -5.52
C ASP A 133 -15.60 2.38 -5.52
N ARG A 134 -16.15 1.26 -5.03
CA ARG A 134 -17.60 0.99 -5.01
C ARG A 134 -18.34 1.52 -3.78
N TYR A 135 -17.78 1.31 -2.59
CA TYR A 135 -18.40 1.68 -1.31
C TYR A 135 -18.04 3.09 -0.86
N GLY A 136 -17.11 3.75 -1.57
CA GLY A 136 -16.61 5.06 -1.22
C GLY A 136 -15.30 4.98 -0.43
N LYS A 137 -14.43 5.95 -0.69
CA LYS A 137 -13.06 5.98 -0.16
C LYS A 137 -13.06 6.25 1.34
N ARG A 138 -14.01 7.06 1.82
CA ARG A 138 -14.14 7.36 3.25
C ARG A 138 -14.57 6.13 4.04
N VAL A 139 -15.57 5.40 3.54
CA VAL A 139 -16.11 4.23 4.25
C VAL A 139 -15.05 3.15 4.36
N THR A 140 -14.38 2.81 3.26
CA THR A 140 -13.35 1.76 3.24
C THR A 140 -12.12 2.10 4.08
N PHE A 141 -11.69 3.37 4.10
CA PHE A 141 -10.60 3.82 4.95
C PHE A 141 -10.93 3.69 6.44
N VAL A 142 -12.12 4.14 6.84
CA VAL A 142 -12.56 4.10 8.24
C VAL A 142 -12.79 2.66 8.71
N THR A 143 -13.47 1.83 7.92
CA THR A 143 -13.70 0.43 8.29
C THR A 143 -12.40 -0.34 8.39
N GLY A 144 -11.44 -0.11 7.49
CA GLY A 144 -10.09 -0.67 7.56
C GLY A 144 -9.34 -0.29 8.84
N MET A 145 -9.37 0.99 9.22
CA MET A 145 -8.74 1.45 10.47
C MET A 145 -9.41 0.89 11.73
N LEU A 146 -10.73 0.87 11.79
CA LEU A 146 -11.45 0.30 12.94
C LEU A 146 -11.22 -1.20 13.06
N TRP A 147 -11.15 -1.90 11.93
CA TRP A 147 -10.80 -3.32 11.87
C TRP A 147 -9.38 -3.56 12.39
N LEU A 148 -8.40 -2.80 11.90
CA LEU A 148 -7.01 -2.85 12.38
C LEU A 148 -6.92 -2.60 13.89
N ALA A 149 -7.62 -1.58 14.40
CA ALA A 149 -7.62 -1.26 15.82
C ALA A 149 -8.20 -2.41 16.67
N GLY A 150 -9.34 -2.98 16.24
CA GLY A 150 -10.01 -4.08 16.93
C GLY A 150 -9.13 -5.33 17.00
N TRP A 151 -8.57 -5.78 15.88
CA TRP A 151 -7.69 -6.95 15.87
C TRP A 151 -6.35 -6.68 16.57
N SER A 152 -5.84 -5.45 16.55
CA SER A 152 -4.66 -5.07 17.34
C SER A 152 -4.87 -5.21 18.83
N LEU A 153 -6.06 -4.86 19.34
CA LEU A 153 -6.42 -5.16 20.72
C LEU A 153 -6.46 -6.68 20.95
N GLY A 154 -7.06 -7.44 20.04
CA GLY A 154 -7.05 -8.91 20.07
C GLY A 154 -5.64 -9.50 20.20
N VAL A 155 -4.69 -9.03 19.39
CA VAL A 155 -3.27 -9.44 19.44
C VAL A 155 -2.66 -9.20 20.83
N SER A 156 -3.02 -8.12 21.51
CA SER A 156 -2.49 -7.84 22.85
C SER A 156 -2.92 -8.87 23.92
N PHE A 157 -4.05 -9.55 23.69
CA PHE A 157 -4.57 -10.61 24.56
C PHE A 157 -4.20 -12.03 24.08
N ALA A 158 -3.55 -12.17 22.92
CA ALA A 158 -3.20 -13.48 22.40
C ALA A 158 -2.18 -14.17 23.32
N GLN A 159 -2.45 -15.45 23.63
CA GLN A 159 -1.61 -16.30 24.49
C GLN A 159 -1.01 -17.50 23.74
N SER A 160 -1.34 -17.66 22.45
CA SER A 160 -0.90 -18.78 21.62
C SER A 160 -0.37 -18.28 20.28
N GLU A 161 0.60 -19.01 19.71
CA GLU A 161 1.18 -18.75 18.39
C GLU A 161 0.11 -18.76 17.27
N ILE A 162 -0.83 -19.69 17.31
CA ILE A 162 -1.86 -19.83 16.28
C ILE A 162 -2.80 -18.63 16.32
N THR A 163 -3.19 -18.20 17.52
CA THR A 163 -4.02 -17.01 17.72
C THR A 163 -3.33 -15.76 17.21
N LEU A 164 -2.01 -15.63 17.43
CA LEU A 164 -1.23 -14.52 16.90
C LEU A 164 -1.20 -14.51 15.36
N ILE A 165 -0.99 -15.67 14.72
CA ILE A 165 -0.97 -15.80 13.26
C ILE A 165 -2.34 -15.44 12.67
N ILE A 166 -3.44 -15.94 13.25
CA ILE A 166 -4.80 -15.65 12.79
C ILE A 166 -5.10 -14.15 12.93
N PHE A 167 -4.81 -13.56 14.09
CA PHE A 167 -5.05 -12.12 14.27
C PHE A 167 -4.19 -11.27 13.35
N ARG A 168 -2.96 -11.71 13.01
CA ARG A 168 -2.11 -11.04 12.02
C ARG A 168 -2.65 -11.12 10.61
N ALA A 169 -3.15 -12.28 10.21
CA ALA A 169 -3.86 -12.44 8.95
C ALA A 169 -5.06 -11.49 8.89
N LEU A 170 -5.85 -11.40 9.97
CA LEU A 170 -7.00 -10.49 10.03
C LEU A 170 -6.60 -9.01 10.01
N GLN A 171 -5.46 -8.63 10.62
CA GLN A 171 -4.92 -7.27 10.51
C GLN A 171 -4.54 -6.94 9.07
N GLY A 172 -3.95 -7.88 8.32
CA GLY A 172 -3.60 -7.68 6.91
C GLY A 172 -4.80 -7.29 6.04
N LEU A 173 -6.00 -7.83 6.33
CA LEU A 173 -7.24 -7.44 5.63
C LEU A 173 -7.59 -5.97 5.86
N GLY A 174 -7.42 -5.46 7.08
CA GLY A 174 -7.69 -4.06 7.39
C GLY A 174 -6.68 -3.11 6.74
N ALA A 175 -5.41 -3.50 6.72
CA ALA A 175 -4.34 -2.75 6.04
C ALA A 175 -4.53 -2.72 4.52
N ALA A 176 -5.02 -3.82 3.93
CA ALA A 176 -5.33 -3.88 2.50
C ALA A 176 -6.41 -2.86 2.09
N ALA A 177 -7.31 -2.51 3.02
CA ALA A 177 -8.33 -1.49 2.81
C ALA A 177 -7.80 -0.05 2.98
N THR A 178 -6.94 0.21 3.96
CA THR A 178 -6.48 1.57 4.24
C THR A 178 -5.60 2.15 3.13
N VAL A 179 -4.66 1.37 2.59
CA VAL A 179 -3.68 1.83 1.59
C VAL A 179 -4.34 2.33 0.28
N PRO A 180 -5.14 1.54 -0.45
CA PRO A 180 -5.76 1.98 -1.69
C PRO A 180 -6.78 3.09 -1.46
N SER A 181 -7.49 3.10 -0.33
CA SER A 181 -8.42 4.18 0.00
C SER A 181 -7.70 5.50 0.26
N ALA A 182 -6.54 5.49 0.96
CA ALA A 182 -5.75 6.68 1.19
C ALA A 182 -5.19 7.26 -0.12
N ILE A 183 -4.54 6.42 -0.93
CA ILE A 183 -4.00 6.80 -2.24
C ILE A 183 -5.12 7.31 -3.15
N GLY A 184 -6.23 6.58 -3.22
CA GLY A 184 -7.40 6.95 -3.99
C GLY A 184 -7.96 8.30 -3.55
N ALA A 185 -8.04 8.58 -2.25
CA ALA A 185 -8.56 9.83 -1.72
C ALA A 185 -7.65 11.01 -2.08
N LEU A 186 -6.32 10.84 -1.92
CA LEU A 186 -5.34 11.84 -2.32
C LEU A 186 -5.42 12.12 -3.82
N SER A 187 -5.50 11.08 -4.63
CA SER A 187 -5.54 11.18 -6.09
C SER A 187 -6.82 11.85 -6.60
N SER A 188 -7.98 11.63 -5.95
CA SER A 188 -9.21 12.33 -6.34
C SER A 188 -9.29 13.78 -5.85
N TYR A 189 -8.65 14.10 -4.72
CA TYR A 189 -8.76 15.43 -4.13
C TYR A 189 -7.78 16.44 -4.72
N PHE A 190 -6.56 15.98 -5.05
CA PHE A 190 -5.49 16.81 -5.61
C PHE A 190 -5.27 16.50 -7.09
N VAL A 191 -5.13 17.53 -7.92
CA VAL A 191 -4.90 17.41 -9.37
C VAL A 191 -3.56 18.05 -9.76
N GLY A 192 -2.84 17.44 -10.72
CA GLY A 192 -1.61 17.99 -11.28
C GLY A 192 -0.41 17.99 -10.31
N ARG A 193 0.24 19.14 -10.16
CA ARG A 193 1.46 19.30 -9.34
C ARG A 193 1.23 19.08 -7.84
N ASP A 194 0.02 19.40 -7.36
CA ASP A 194 -0.34 19.21 -5.95
C ASP A 194 -0.55 17.74 -5.61
N SER A 195 -1.01 16.90 -6.55
CA SER A 195 -1.13 15.45 -6.36
C SER A 195 0.24 14.79 -6.15
N HIS A 196 1.23 15.16 -6.96
CA HIS A 196 2.60 14.67 -6.82
C HIS A 196 3.22 15.07 -5.48
N ARG A 197 2.98 16.31 -5.03
CA ARG A 197 3.45 16.79 -3.72
C ARG A 197 2.77 16.04 -2.58
N ALA A 198 1.46 15.84 -2.64
CA ALA A 198 0.70 15.09 -1.66
C ALA A 198 1.23 13.65 -1.54
N MET A 199 1.46 12.97 -2.66
CA MET A 199 2.03 11.63 -2.69
C MET A 199 3.47 11.59 -2.15
N SER A 200 4.26 12.62 -2.45
CA SER A 200 5.63 12.75 -1.90
C SER A 200 5.60 12.92 -0.38
N CYS A 201 4.71 13.76 0.15
CA CYS A 201 4.50 13.93 1.59
C CYS A 201 3.99 12.64 2.25
N PHE A 202 3.09 11.90 1.58
CA PHE A 202 2.60 10.61 2.03
C PHE A 202 3.74 9.58 2.14
N GLY A 203 4.58 9.47 1.11
CA GLY A 203 5.77 8.61 1.12
C GLY A 203 6.79 9.01 2.20
N ALA A 204 7.05 10.32 2.35
CA ALA A 204 7.95 10.84 3.38
C ALA A 204 7.45 10.55 4.80
N ALA A 205 6.13 10.71 5.04
CA ALA A 205 5.50 10.34 6.30
C ALA A 205 5.67 8.84 6.60
N GLY A 206 5.59 8.00 5.56
CA GLY A 206 5.91 6.58 5.67
C GLY A 206 7.36 6.31 6.10
N ALA A 207 8.35 6.97 5.49
CA ALA A 207 9.76 6.82 5.87
C ALA A 207 10.04 7.29 7.30
N ILE A 208 9.44 8.41 7.71
CA ILE A 208 9.54 8.92 9.09
C ILE A 208 8.90 7.91 10.06
N GLY A 209 7.70 7.42 9.73
CA GLY A 209 7.00 6.41 10.53
C GLY A 209 7.81 5.12 10.70
N PHE A 210 8.59 4.73 9.68
CA PHE A 210 9.49 3.60 9.78
C PHE A 210 10.53 3.79 10.90
N VAL A 211 11.28 4.89 10.86
CA VAL A 211 12.33 5.19 11.86
C VAL A 211 11.73 5.36 13.25
N VAL A 212 10.62 6.10 13.36
CA VAL A 212 9.92 6.32 14.63
C VAL A 212 9.40 5.00 15.20
N GLY A 213 8.89 4.10 14.36
CA GLY A 213 8.47 2.76 14.74
C GLY A 213 9.61 1.90 15.26
N LEU A 214 10.81 2.01 14.67
CA LEU A 214 11.97 1.27 15.18
C LEU A 214 12.33 1.72 16.61
N VAL A 215 12.36 3.03 16.85
CA VAL A 215 12.69 3.60 18.15
C VAL A 215 11.62 3.26 19.20
N LEU A 216 10.35 3.47 18.87
CA LEU A 216 9.23 3.16 19.77
C LEU A 216 9.14 1.67 20.07
N GLY A 217 9.27 0.81 19.06
CA GLY A 217 9.25 -0.63 19.22
C GLY A 217 10.38 -1.12 20.12
N GLY A 218 11.59 -0.60 19.94
CA GLY A 218 12.74 -0.94 20.77
C GLY A 218 12.56 -0.51 22.23
N LEU A 219 12.12 0.74 22.44
CA LEU A 219 11.91 1.29 23.77
C LEU A 219 10.79 0.57 24.54
N LEU A 220 9.63 0.35 23.89
CA LEU A 220 8.48 -0.30 24.51
C LEU A 220 8.75 -1.78 24.79
N THR A 221 9.34 -2.49 23.84
CA THR A 221 9.68 -3.91 24.00
C THR A 221 10.74 -4.11 25.09
N GLY A 222 11.71 -3.19 25.19
CA GLY A 222 12.78 -3.26 26.18
C GLY A 222 12.39 -2.89 27.61
N THR A 223 11.24 -2.22 27.82
CA THR A 223 10.85 -1.70 29.15
C THR A 223 9.62 -2.39 29.73
N ILE A 224 8.49 -2.33 29.03
CA ILE A 224 7.16 -2.74 29.55
C ILE A 224 6.65 -4.02 28.84
N GLY A 225 7.29 -4.41 27.73
CA GLY A 225 7.00 -5.63 26.98
C GLY A 225 6.18 -5.39 25.72
N TRP A 226 6.25 -6.36 24.80
CA TRP A 226 5.70 -6.24 23.44
C TRP A 226 4.18 -6.02 23.38
N ARG A 227 3.43 -6.52 24.37
CA ARG A 227 1.97 -6.37 24.43
C ARG A 227 1.52 -4.90 24.51
N TRP A 228 2.33 -4.05 25.13
CA TRP A 228 2.02 -2.63 25.27
C TRP A 228 2.12 -1.86 23.95
N VAL A 229 2.93 -2.33 23.01
CA VAL A 229 2.98 -1.78 21.64
C VAL A 229 1.58 -1.84 21.00
N PHE A 230 0.91 -2.98 21.11
CA PHE A 230 -0.44 -3.17 20.56
C PHE A 230 -1.50 -2.39 21.35
N ARG A 231 -1.41 -2.36 22.69
CA ARG A 231 -2.36 -1.64 23.55
C ARG A 231 -2.32 -0.13 23.38
N ILE A 232 -1.15 0.45 23.11
CA ILE A 232 -1.00 1.90 22.90
C ILE A 232 -1.34 2.26 21.46
N THR A 233 -0.93 1.43 20.49
CA THR A 233 -1.12 1.77 19.08
C THR A 233 -2.57 1.59 18.64
N SER A 234 -3.29 0.60 19.17
CA SER A 234 -4.71 0.38 18.84
C SER A 234 -5.62 1.59 19.11
N PRO A 235 -5.65 2.23 20.30
CA PRO A 235 -6.48 3.40 20.53
C PRO A 235 -6.05 4.58 19.65
N VAL A 236 -4.77 4.72 19.34
CA VAL A 236 -4.28 5.77 18.43
C VAL A 236 -4.81 5.57 17.02
N ILE A 237 -4.77 4.33 16.49
CA ILE A 237 -5.36 3.97 15.20
C ILE A 237 -6.88 4.18 15.23
N ALA A 238 -7.56 3.79 16.31
CA ALA A 238 -9.01 3.97 16.45
C ALA A 238 -9.41 5.45 16.46
N VAL A 239 -8.71 6.27 17.23
CA VAL A 239 -8.93 7.73 17.28
C VAL A 239 -8.69 8.35 15.90
N LEU A 240 -7.65 7.93 15.19
CA LEU A 240 -7.41 8.42 13.84
C LEU A 240 -8.51 8.01 12.86
N GLY A 241 -9.00 6.77 12.96
CA GLY A 241 -10.15 6.30 12.20
C GLY A 241 -11.40 7.13 12.47
N ILE A 242 -11.65 7.47 13.74
CA ILE A 242 -12.76 8.36 14.14
C ILE A 242 -12.55 9.77 13.59
N LEU A 243 -11.34 10.34 13.69
CA LEU A 243 -11.03 11.64 13.13
C LEU A 243 -11.23 11.65 11.61
N ALA A 244 -10.84 10.58 10.91
CA ALA A 244 -11.08 10.44 9.49
C ALA A 244 -12.58 10.49 9.15
N ILE A 245 -13.48 9.97 10.00
CA ILE A 245 -14.93 10.15 9.84
C ILE A 245 -15.29 11.63 9.85
N PHE A 246 -14.77 12.43 10.78
CA PHE A 246 -15.18 13.84 10.89
C PHE A 246 -14.61 14.72 9.77
N PHE A 247 -13.42 14.39 9.27
CA PHE A 247 -12.69 15.26 8.35
C PHE A 247 -12.73 14.84 6.88
N PHE A 248 -12.92 13.56 6.56
CA PHE A 248 -13.14 13.16 5.17
C PHE A 248 -14.52 13.64 4.70
N PRO A 249 -14.63 14.26 3.51
CA PRO A 249 -15.94 14.56 2.93
C PRO A 249 -16.80 13.29 2.82
N PRO A 250 -18.12 13.36 3.06
CA PRO A 250 -19.01 12.25 2.72
C PRO A 250 -18.86 11.94 1.23
N ASP A 251 -18.64 10.67 0.89
CA ASP A 251 -18.67 10.23 -0.51
C ASP A 251 -20.07 10.58 -1.06
N LYS A 252 -20.14 11.49 -2.04
CA LYS A 252 -21.41 11.79 -2.70
C LYS A 252 -21.85 10.54 -3.46
N PRO A 253 -23.13 10.13 -3.37
CA PRO A 253 -23.66 9.13 -4.29
C PRO A 253 -23.44 9.67 -5.71
N ARG A 254 -22.71 8.93 -6.56
CA ARG A 254 -22.72 9.21 -8.00
C ARG A 254 -24.15 9.02 -8.49
N GLU A 255 -24.83 10.12 -8.76
CA GLU A 255 -26.17 10.16 -9.32
C GLU A 255 -26.08 9.60 -10.76
N GLY A 256 -26.45 8.32 -10.94
CA GLY A 256 -26.55 7.69 -12.26
C GLY A 256 -25.82 6.36 -12.49
N ASP A 257 -25.07 5.82 -11.52
CA ASP A 257 -24.18 4.68 -11.83
C ASP A 257 -24.90 3.32 -11.78
N ARG A 258 -25.27 2.82 -12.97
CA ARG A 258 -25.52 1.39 -13.22
C ARG A 258 -24.29 0.63 -12.75
N LYS A 259 -24.36 0.00 -11.57
CA LYS A 259 -23.37 -0.94 -11.01
C LYS A 259 -22.71 -1.75 -12.15
N PRO A 260 -21.48 -1.42 -12.61
CA PRO A 260 -20.83 -2.23 -13.62
C PRO A 260 -20.65 -3.62 -13.03
N ALA A 261 -21.05 -4.65 -13.78
CA ALA A 261 -20.96 -6.02 -13.33
C ALA A 261 -19.51 -6.36 -12.98
N LEU A 262 -19.38 -7.13 -11.90
CA LEU A 262 -18.14 -7.53 -11.27
C LEU A 262 -17.26 -8.27 -12.28
N ASP A 263 -16.15 -7.68 -12.72
CA ASP A 263 -15.16 -8.41 -13.53
C ASP A 263 -14.26 -9.26 -12.62
N LEU A 264 -14.92 -10.17 -11.89
CA LEU A 264 -14.32 -11.23 -11.05
C LEU A 264 -13.34 -12.08 -11.86
N ALA A 265 -13.58 -12.21 -13.17
CA ALA A 265 -12.70 -12.91 -14.09
C ALA A 265 -11.35 -12.19 -14.25
N GLY A 266 -11.35 -10.85 -14.35
CA GLY A 266 -10.11 -10.06 -14.39
C GLY A 266 -9.31 -10.12 -13.08
N ALA A 267 -9.99 -10.09 -11.93
CA ALA A 267 -9.35 -10.18 -10.63
C ALA A 267 -8.73 -11.57 -10.35
N ALA A 268 -9.35 -12.65 -10.86
CA ALA A 268 -8.82 -14.00 -10.75
C ALA A 268 -7.66 -14.28 -11.72
N LEU A 269 -7.68 -13.71 -12.92
CA LEU A 269 -6.63 -13.90 -13.93
C LEU A 269 -5.37 -13.08 -13.64
N GLY A 270 -5.47 -11.98 -12.88
CA GLY A 270 -4.31 -11.20 -12.44
C GLY A 270 -3.52 -11.80 -11.26
N THR A 271 -4.06 -12.84 -10.60
CA THR A 271 -3.42 -13.55 -9.47
C THR A 271 -2.90 -14.95 -9.85
N SER A 272 -2.81 -15.26 -11.14
CA SER A 272 -2.22 -16.52 -11.66
C SER A 272 -0.76 -16.34 -12.06
#